data_AF-A0A382M4P0-F1
#
_entry.id   AF-A0A382M4P0-F1
#
_cell.length_a   1.000
_cell.length_b   1.000
_cell.length_c   1.000
_cell.angle_alpha   90.00
_cell.angle_beta   90.00
_cell.angle_gamma   90.00
#
_symmetry.space_group_name_H-M   'P 1'
#
loop_
_entity.id
_entity.type
_entity.pdbx_description
1 polymer ?
#
loop_
_entity_poly.entity_id
_entity_poly.type
_entity_poly.pdbx_seq_one_letter_code
_entity_poly.pdbx_strand_id
1 'polypeptide(L)'
;MKTVASFKIQYTQFLDQEGEEVRPLPAEITDTQLAECYRDMVFCRVFDKKAVALQRTGRISTYAPLIGQEAVDVGIAHAMKRDDVFLPYYRNTGT
;
A
#
# COMPACT_ATOMS: atom_id res chain seq x y z
N MET A 1 12.57 13.88 -38.02
CA MET A 1 12.49 14.11 -36.56
C MET A 1 13.25 12.96 -35.89
N LYS A 2 14.32 13.24 -35.12
CA LYS A 2 15.17 12.21 -34.49
C LYS A 2 14.70 12.00 -33.05
N THR A 3 14.23 10.80 -32.72
CA THR A 3 13.91 10.43 -31.34
C THR A 3 15.20 10.46 -30.49
N VAL A 4 15.21 11.24 -29.42
CA VAL A 4 16.38 11.42 -28.52
C VAL A 4 16.28 10.59 -27.24
N ALA A 5 15.09 10.07 -26.91
CA ALA A 5 14.88 9.17 -25.78
C ALA A 5 13.60 8.33 -25.99
N SER A 6 13.55 7.16 -25.35
CA SER A 6 12.37 6.30 -25.23
C SER A 6 12.27 5.81 -23.79
N PHE A 7 11.06 5.78 -23.24
CA PHE A 7 10.79 5.33 -21.89
C PHE A 7 9.70 4.26 -21.92
N LYS A 8 9.86 3.24 -21.08
CA LYS A 8 8.87 2.16 -20.89
C LYS A 8 8.56 2.03 -19.41
N ILE A 9 7.28 2.11 -19.06
CA ILE A 9 6.80 1.81 -17.70
C ILE A 9 6.54 0.31 -17.64
N GLN A 10 7.24 -0.37 -16.73
CA GLN A 10 7.01 -1.79 -16.49
C GLN A 10 5.81 -1.95 -15.56
N TYR A 11 4.99 -2.96 -15.84
CA TYR A 11 3.83 -3.30 -15.03
C TYR A 11 3.99 -4.73 -14.53
N THR A 12 3.82 -4.94 -13.22
CA THR A 12 3.91 -6.24 -12.57
C THR A 12 2.63 -6.46 -11.79
N GLN A 13 1.96 -7.57 -12.05
CA GLN A 13 0.73 -7.99 -11.40
C GLN A 13 0.83 -9.49 -11.10
N PHE A 14 0.40 -9.91 -9.92
CA PHE A 14 0.40 -11.32 -9.50
C PHE A 14 -1.00 -11.94 -9.49
N LEU A 15 -2.03 -11.15 -9.17
CA LEU A 15 -3.43 -11.58 -9.12
C LEU A 15 -4.27 -10.77 -10.11
N ASP A 16 -5.23 -11.39 -10.79
CA ASP A 16 -6.26 -10.70 -11.58
C ASP A 16 -7.44 -10.19 -10.73
N GLN A 17 -8.50 -9.76 -11.39
CA GLN A 17 -9.68 -9.15 -10.74
C GLN A 17 -10.56 -10.20 -10.06
N GLU A 18 -10.44 -11.45 -10.51
CA GLU A 18 -11.11 -12.63 -9.99
C GLU A 18 -10.33 -13.24 -8.82
N GLY A 19 -9.06 -12.84 -8.65
CA GLY A 19 -8.17 -13.32 -7.61
C GLY A 19 -7.32 -14.52 -8.04
N GLU A 20 -7.30 -14.82 -9.33
CA GLU A 20 -6.51 -15.91 -9.91
C GLU A 20 -5.07 -15.43 -10.20
N GLU A 21 -4.13 -16.36 -10.10
CA GLU A 21 -2.72 -16.07 -10.37
C GLU A 21 -2.48 -15.83 -11.87
N VAL A 22 -2.05 -14.62 -12.24
CA VAL A 22 -1.64 -14.31 -13.63
C VAL A 22 -0.16 -14.62 -13.89
N ARG A 23 0.58 -14.92 -12.82
CA ARG A 23 1.98 -15.38 -12.84
C ARG A 23 2.31 -16.07 -11.51
N PRO A 24 3.38 -16.90 -11.47
CA PRO A 24 3.77 -17.57 -10.24
C PRO A 24 4.02 -16.57 -9.09
N LEU A 25 3.42 -16.84 -7.93
CA LEU A 25 3.71 -16.09 -6.71
C LEU A 25 5.16 -16.29 -6.26
N PRO A 26 5.79 -15.30 -5.60
CA PRO A 26 7.12 -15.46 -5.02
C PRO A 26 7.12 -16.57 -3.97
N ALA A 27 8.04 -17.54 -4.10
CA ALA A 27 8.09 -18.73 -3.25
C ALA A 27 8.46 -18.40 -1.79
N GLU A 28 9.03 -17.23 -1.55
CA GLU A 28 9.48 -16.76 -0.25
C GLU A 28 8.34 -16.22 0.63
N ILE A 29 7.15 -15.99 0.06
CA ILE A 29 6.01 -15.42 0.78
C ILE A 29 5.11 -16.55 1.30
N THR A 30 4.83 -16.52 2.60
CA THR A 30 3.97 -17.50 3.27
C THR A 30 2.53 -17.02 3.39
N ASP A 31 1.57 -17.95 3.47
CA ASP A 31 0.16 -17.65 3.73
C ASP A 31 -0.05 -16.85 5.01
N THR A 32 0.77 -17.10 6.03
CA THR A 32 0.73 -16.34 7.30
C THR A 32 1.10 -14.88 7.07
N GLN A 33 2.16 -14.59 6.33
CA GLN A 33 2.53 -13.21 5.97
C GLN A 33 1.45 -12.54 5.14
N LEU A 34 0.85 -13.25 4.18
CA LEU A 34 -0.27 -12.71 3.39
C LEU A 34 -1.48 -12.37 4.27
N ALA A 35 -1.82 -13.21 5.24
CA ALA A 35 -2.89 -12.95 6.19
C ALA A 35 -2.58 -11.74 7.10
N GLU A 36 -1.34 -11.58 7.53
CA GLU A 36 -0.88 -10.42 8.30
C GLU A 36 -0.98 -9.13 7.48
N CYS A 37 -0.46 -9.13 6.25
CA CYS A 37 -0.62 -8.01 5.31
C CYS A 37 -2.11 -7.66 5.11
N TYR A 38 -2.98 -8.66 4.94
CA TYR A 38 -4.42 -8.43 4.78
C TYR A 38 -5.03 -7.77 6.03
N ARG A 39 -4.70 -8.28 7.22
CA ARG A 39 -5.14 -7.69 8.49
C ARG A 39 -4.72 -6.22 8.60
N ASP A 40 -3.46 -5.92 8.27
CA ASP A 40 -2.91 -4.58 8.40
C ASP A 40 -3.53 -3.62 7.35
N MET A 41 -3.82 -4.09 6.14
CA MET A 41 -4.59 -3.31 5.15
C MET A 41 -6.00 -2.99 5.64
N VAL A 42 -6.70 -3.95 6.25
CA VAL A 42 -8.03 -3.72 6.84
C VAL A 42 -7.94 -2.72 7.99
N PHE A 43 -6.92 -2.83 8.84
CA PHE A 43 -6.68 -1.89 9.92
C PHE A 43 -6.48 -0.46 9.40
N CYS A 44 -5.60 -0.28 8.40
CA CYS A 44 -5.36 1.00 7.74
C CYS A 44 -6.66 1.62 7.21
N ARG A 45 -7.50 0.80 6.54
CA ARG A 45 -8.81 1.23 6.02
C ARG A 45 -9.78 1.66 7.14
N VAL A 46 -9.79 0.97 8.27
CA VAL A 46 -10.65 1.30 9.42
C VAL A 46 -10.20 2.60 10.07
N PHE A 47 -8.89 2.75 10.28
CA PHE A 47 -8.28 3.97 10.80
C PHE A 47 -8.61 5.17 9.90
N ASP A 48 -8.43 5.02 8.58
CA ASP A 48 -8.70 6.06 7.59
C ASP A 48 -10.15 6.57 7.66
N LYS A 49 -11.11 5.64 7.68
CA LYS A 49 -12.53 5.98 7.83
C LYS A 49 -12.81 6.76 9.11
N LYS A 50 -12.15 6.38 10.22
CA LYS A 50 -12.32 7.07 11.50
C LYS A 50 -11.71 8.47 11.45
N ALA A 51 -10.51 8.63 10.90
CA ALA A 51 -9.85 9.91 10.76
C ALA A 51 -10.67 10.88 9.89
N VAL A 52 -11.20 10.40 8.75
CA VAL A 52 -12.13 11.18 7.91
C VAL A 52 -13.38 11.60 8.70
N ALA A 53 -13.96 10.71 9.51
CA ALA A 53 -15.12 11.07 10.35
C ALA A 53 -14.78 12.11 11.43
N LEU A 54 -13.60 12.03 12.03
CA LEU A 54 -13.12 13.03 12.99
C LEU A 54 -12.89 14.38 12.32
N GLN A 55 -12.33 14.39 11.11
CA GLN A 55 -12.09 15.60 10.33
C GLN A 55 -13.43 16.29 10.00
N ARG A 56 -14.41 15.53 9.52
CA ARG A 56 -15.76 16.04 9.21
C ARG A 56 -16.53 16.55 10.42
N THR A 57 -16.20 16.06 11.61
CA THR A 57 -16.82 16.53 12.88
C THR A 57 -16.00 17.63 13.56
N GLY A 58 -14.96 18.16 12.90
CA GLY A 58 -14.12 19.23 13.45
C GLY A 58 -13.25 18.80 14.64
N ARG A 59 -13.11 17.50 14.90
CA ARG A 59 -12.30 16.95 16.00
C ARG A 59 -10.82 16.86 15.68
N ILE A 60 -10.48 16.82 14.39
CA ILE A 60 -9.12 17.00 13.88
C ILE A 60 -9.16 18.00 12.74
N SER A 61 -8.08 18.76 12.55
CA SER A 61 -8.03 19.84 11.54
C SER A 61 -7.99 19.30 10.11
N THR A 62 -6.85 18.75 9.69
CA THR A 62 -6.62 18.29 8.32
C THR A 62 -6.16 16.84 8.35
N TYR A 63 -6.68 16.04 7.43
CA TYR A 63 -6.31 14.63 7.27
C TYR A 63 -6.28 14.27 5.78
N ALA A 64 -5.26 13.54 5.34
CA ALA A 64 -5.10 13.09 3.97
C ALA A 64 -5.56 11.62 3.84
N PRO A 65 -6.67 11.34 3.13
CA PRO A 65 -7.19 9.98 3.03
C PRO A 65 -6.22 9.01 2.35
N LEU A 66 -6.11 7.80 2.90
CA LEU A 66 -5.24 6.71 2.42
C LEU A 66 -6.00 5.69 1.54
N ILE A 67 -7.31 5.85 1.36
CA ILE A 67 -8.14 4.90 0.61
C ILE A 67 -7.56 4.53 -0.76
N GLY A 68 -7.33 3.24 -0.97
CA GLY A 68 -6.81 2.67 -2.22
C GLY A 68 -5.28 2.58 -2.28
N GLN A 69 -4.56 2.97 -1.22
CA GLN A 69 -3.09 2.86 -1.12
C GLN A 69 -2.63 1.91 -0.01
N GLU A 70 -3.54 1.17 0.63
CA GLU A 70 -3.21 0.32 1.78
C GLU A 70 -2.14 -0.72 1.45
N ALA A 71 -2.26 -1.38 0.29
CA ALA A 71 -1.32 -2.42 -0.14
C ALA A 71 0.09 -1.89 -0.38
N VAL A 72 0.23 -0.61 -0.74
CA VAL A 72 1.54 0.02 -0.97
C VAL A 72 2.25 0.23 0.36
N ASP A 73 1.58 0.89 1.30
CA ASP A 73 2.13 1.19 2.62
C ASP A 73 2.43 -0.08 3.42
N VAL A 74 1.48 -1.01 3.49
CA VAL A 74 1.65 -2.29 4.20
C VAL A 74 2.74 -3.13 3.53
N GLY A 75 2.80 -3.15 2.20
CA GLY A 75 3.86 -3.86 1.48
C GLY A 75 5.25 -3.30 1.79
N ILE A 76 5.39 -1.97 1.89
CA ILE A 76 6.64 -1.34 2.32
C ILE A 76 6.97 -1.72 3.77
N ALA A 77 6.02 -1.59 4.69
CA ALA A 77 6.21 -1.90 6.11
C ALA A 77 6.70 -3.33 6.34
N HIS A 78 6.10 -4.30 5.64
CA HIS A 78 6.48 -5.72 5.75
C HIS A 78 7.78 -6.08 5.03
N ALA A 79 8.18 -5.30 4.01
CA ALA A 79 9.45 -5.49 3.31
C ALA A 79 10.65 -4.85 4.04
N MET A 80 10.40 -3.85 4.88
CA MET A 80 11.42 -3.13 5.61
C MET A 80 12.06 -3.96 6.72
N LYS A 81 13.37 -3.80 6.88
CA LYS A 81 14.14 -4.31 8.03
C LYS A 81 14.20 -3.27 9.13
N ARG A 82 14.53 -3.72 10.33
CA ARG A 82 14.64 -2.88 11.53
C ARG A 82 15.58 -1.68 11.36
N ASP A 83 16.66 -1.84 10.60
CA ASP A 83 17.69 -0.82 10.42
C ASP A 83 17.49 0.02 9.16
N ASP A 84 16.43 -0.24 8.39
CA ASP A 84 16.10 0.54 7.21
C ASP A 84 15.50 1.91 7.62
N VAL A 85 15.86 2.95 6.87
CA VAL A 85 15.33 4.31 7.09
C VAL A 85 14.12 4.53 6.20
N PHE A 86 12.97 4.84 6.80
CA PHE A 86 11.77 5.26 6.09
C PHE A 86 11.65 6.79 6.03
N LEU A 87 11.42 7.32 4.83
CA LEU A 87 11.17 8.75 4.59
C LEU A 87 9.73 8.93 4.09
N PRO A 88 8.74 9.01 4.99
CA PRO A 88 7.33 9.10 4.61
C PRO A 88 6.97 10.47 4.01
N TYR A 89 5.87 10.49 3.26
CA TYR A 89 5.10 11.70 2.99
C TYR A 89 3.77 11.69 3.77
N TYR A 90 3.03 12.80 3.73
CA TYR A 90 1.83 13.04 4.55
C TYR A 90 0.68 12.02 4.40
N ARG A 91 0.74 11.12 3.41
CA ARG A 91 -0.26 10.08 3.16
C ARG A 91 0.31 8.66 3.34
N ASN A 92 1.45 8.50 4.01
CA ASN A 92 1.97 7.20 4.42
C ASN A 92 1.52 6.83 5.85
N THR A 93 0.24 6.97 6.15
CA THR A 93 -0.27 6.70 7.50
C THR A 93 -0.46 5.21 7.79
N GLY A 94 -0.22 4.33 6.81
CA GLY A 94 -0.37 2.88 6.95
C GLY A 94 0.94 2.10 6.99
N THR A 95 2.09 2.79 7.07
CA THR A 95 3.42 2.15 7.13
C THR A 95 3.85 1.89 8.57
#